data_AF-A0A8J5ZEZ1-F1
#
_entry.id   AF-A0A8J5ZEZ1-F1
#
_cell.length_a   1.000
_cell.length_b   1.000
_cell.length_c   1.000
_cell.angle_alpha   90.00
_cell.angle_beta   90.00
_cell.angle_gamma   90.00
#
_symmetry.space_group_name_H-M   'P 1'
#
loop_
_entity.id
_entity.type
_entity.pdbx_description
1 polymer ?
#
loop_
_entity_poly.entity_id
_entity_poly.type
_entity_poly.pdbx_seq_one_letter_code
_entity_poly.pdbx_strand_id
1 'polypeptide(L)'
;MEESITQIIEKNAAVRNWSLKTQREKGDSLVEGCVVNLPEHTTVNVRQNSLEDLVRVWNQWDSDTRGIFTGRYGDIAHLITIRVDEQLIQAMVRFWDPAYQCFTFNQEDMTPTIEEYAALLRIDNVQFGKIYVKEPKPLTFRKKLVRLTDMTDAWAEKQIKKKNETVCIPWSSLRESVLSHPDILKRVNLFALVIYGLVIFPRVLGHIEVAVFDFFERLKQGVNPVPTILAETFRSLSTCRRVGKGRFIGCAQLLNV
;
A
#
# COMPACT_ATOMS: atom_id res chain seq x y z
N MET A 1 -0.74 7.94 -34.84
CA MET A 1 -0.68 8.44 -33.44
C MET A 1 -1.91 9.31 -33.15
N GLU A 2 -2.23 10.28 -34.00
CA GLU A 2 -3.43 11.12 -33.88
C GLU A 2 -4.75 10.33 -33.93
N GLU A 3 -4.92 9.39 -34.87
CA GLU A 3 -6.14 8.56 -34.93
C GLU A 3 -6.39 7.75 -33.64
N SER A 4 -5.34 7.23 -33.01
CA SER A 4 -5.43 6.51 -31.73
C SER A 4 -5.83 7.42 -30.57
N ILE A 5 -5.40 8.68 -30.58
CA ILE A 5 -5.73 9.67 -29.56
C ILE A 5 -7.19 10.12 -29.73
N THR A 6 -7.62 10.40 -30.96
CA THR A 6 -9.01 10.76 -31.27
C THR A 6 -9.99 9.65 -30.88
N GLN A 7 -9.64 8.39 -31.17
CA GLN A 7 -10.46 7.23 -30.83
C GLN A 7 -10.57 6.99 -29.31
N ILE A 8 -9.52 7.33 -28.53
CA ILE A 8 -9.56 7.31 -27.06
C ILE A 8 -10.45 8.44 -26.53
N ILE A 9 -10.36 9.65 -27.10
CA ILE A 9 -11.17 10.81 -26.71
C ILE A 9 -12.66 10.54 -26.95
N GLU A 10 -13.03 9.97 -28.10
CA GLU A 10 -14.41 9.61 -28.43
C GLU A 10 -14.98 8.56 -27.48
N LYS A 11 -14.19 7.53 -27.13
CA LYS A 11 -14.58 6.55 -26.10
C LYS A 11 -14.79 7.20 -24.74
N ASN A 12 -13.94 8.14 -24.34
CA ASN A 12 -14.09 8.85 -23.07
C ASN A 12 -15.34 9.73 -23.03
N ALA A 13 -15.68 10.39 -24.15
CA ALA A 13 -16.92 11.18 -24.26
C ALA A 13 -18.17 10.29 -24.15
N ALA A 14 -18.16 9.11 -24.81
CA ALA A 14 -19.24 8.14 -24.72
C ALA A 14 -19.43 7.62 -23.27
N VAL A 15 -18.33 7.27 -22.59
CA VAL A 15 -18.37 6.81 -21.19
C VAL A 15 -18.88 7.91 -20.25
N ARG A 16 -18.42 9.16 -20.43
CA ARG A 16 -18.91 10.31 -19.66
C ARG A 16 -20.40 10.55 -19.86
N ASN A 17 -20.88 10.57 -21.10
CA ASN A 17 -22.30 10.77 -21.41
C ASN A 17 -23.16 9.64 -20.84
N TRP A 18 -22.69 8.38 -20.96
CA TRP A 18 -23.37 7.23 -20.36
C TRP A 18 -23.44 7.33 -18.83
N SER A 19 -22.34 7.72 -18.18
CA SER A 19 -22.28 7.89 -16.72
C SER A 19 -23.23 8.99 -16.24
N LEU A 20 -23.19 10.18 -16.86
CA LEU A 20 -24.07 11.31 -16.55
C LEU A 20 -25.54 10.95 -16.73
N LYS A 21 -25.88 10.28 -17.84
CA LYS A 21 -27.25 9.83 -18.10
C LYS A 21 -27.71 8.82 -17.06
N THR A 22 -26.87 7.84 -16.74
CA THR A 22 -27.17 6.80 -15.74
C THR A 22 -27.38 7.41 -14.36
N GLN A 23 -26.56 8.38 -13.95
CA GLN A 23 -26.70 9.05 -12.64
C GLN A 23 -27.98 9.90 -12.58
N ARG A 24 -28.39 10.53 -13.68
CA ARG A 24 -29.69 11.23 -13.75
C ARG A 24 -30.89 10.30 -13.66
N GLU A 25 -30.81 9.12 -14.28
CA GLU A 25 -31.91 8.16 -14.31
C GLU A 25 -32.01 7.33 -13.03
N LYS A 26 -30.87 6.93 -12.46
CA LYS A 26 -30.81 6.00 -11.32
C LYS A 26 -30.52 6.68 -9.98
N GLY A 27 -30.23 7.97 -9.99
CA GLY A 27 -29.78 8.68 -8.79
C GLY A 27 -28.33 8.36 -8.44
N ASP A 28 -27.96 8.63 -7.19
CA ASP A 28 -26.64 8.29 -6.71
C ASP A 28 -26.52 6.81 -6.32
N SER A 29 -25.32 6.40 -5.91
CA SER A 29 -25.04 5.01 -5.53
C SER A 29 -25.37 4.70 -4.05
N LEU A 30 -25.94 5.67 -3.32
CA LEU A 30 -26.17 5.53 -1.89
C LEU A 30 -27.53 4.91 -1.62
N VAL A 31 -27.63 4.19 -0.50
CA VAL A 31 -28.91 3.70 -0.01
C VAL A 31 -29.77 4.89 0.37
N GLU A 32 -31.06 4.88 -0.02
CA GLU A 32 -32.00 5.95 0.29
C GLU A 32 -32.03 6.24 1.79
N GLY A 33 -31.86 7.52 2.18
CA GLY A 33 -31.76 7.94 3.58
C GLY A 33 -30.38 7.76 4.22
N CYS A 34 -29.32 7.44 3.46
CA CYS A 34 -27.96 7.40 3.98
C CYS A 34 -27.51 8.79 4.45
N VAL A 35 -27.38 8.96 5.77
CA VAL A 35 -26.79 10.15 6.38
C VAL A 35 -25.42 9.80 6.91
N VAL A 36 -24.37 10.35 6.30
CA VAL A 36 -23.01 10.17 6.80
C VAL A 36 -22.77 11.20 7.90
N ASN A 37 -22.90 10.78 9.16
CA ASN A 37 -22.54 11.63 10.29
C ASN A 37 -21.02 11.70 10.41
N LEU A 38 -20.44 12.79 9.93
CA LEU A 38 -18.99 13.02 9.92
C LEU A 38 -18.62 14.10 10.92
N PRO A 39 -17.51 13.94 11.64
CA PRO A 39 -16.99 15.00 12.50
C PRO A 39 -16.70 16.29 11.70
N GLU A 40 -17.11 17.44 12.24
CA GLU A 40 -16.79 18.76 11.66
C GLU A 40 -15.27 19.01 11.60
N HIS A 41 -14.54 18.47 12.58
CA HIS A 41 -13.09 18.58 12.67
C HIS A 41 -12.45 17.20 12.68
N THR A 42 -11.36 17.07 11.92
CA THR A 42 -10.58 15.83 11.83
C THR A 42 -9.12 16.11 12.23
N THR A 43 -8.65 15.41 13.26
CA THR A 43 -7.29 15.50 13.81
C THR A 43 -6.57 14.18 13.60
N VAL A 44 -6.00 14.01 12.40
CA VAL A 44 -5.32 12.76 12.00
C VAL A 44 -3.83 12.89 12.25
N ASN A 45 -3.28 11.89 12.93
CA ASN A 45 -1.86 11.70 13.08
C ASN A 45 -1.32 10.96 11.85
N VAL A 46 -0.26 11.49 11.23
CA VAL A 46 0.36 10.89 10.02
C VAL A 46 1.74 10.29 10.35
N ARG A 47 2.02 10.02 11.64
CA ARG A 47 3.33 9.54 12.08
C ARG A 47 3.74 8.27 11.34
N GLN A 48 4.92 8.35 10.74
CA GLN A 48 5.52 7.30 9.94
C GLN A 48 6.71 6.63 10.62
N ASN A 49 7.22 5.58 9.99
CA ASN A 49 8.51 4.99 10.33
C ASN A 49 9.64 5.91 9.87
N SER A 50 10.75 5.95 10.64
CA SER A 50 11.99 6.49 10.09
C SER A 50 12.49 5.55 8.98
N LEU A 51 12.76 6.13 7.81
CA LEU A 51 13.20 5.39 6.62
C LEU A 51 14.70 5.58 6.33
N GLU A 52 15.43 6.30 7.18
CA GLU A 52 16.86 6.60 7.01
C GLU A 52 17.69 5.33 6.80
N ASP A 53 17.43 4.29 7.61
CA ASP A 53 18.11 3.01 7.49
C ASP A 53 17.80 2.30 6.16
N LEU A 54 16.57 2.41 5.65
CA LEU A 54 16.18 1.82 4.36
C LEU A 54 16.84 2.57 3.20
N VAL A 55 16.89 3.90 3.27
CA VAL A 55 17.61 4.75 2.32
C VAL A 55 19.10 4.38 2.30
N ARG A 56 19.72 4.18 3.47
CA ARG A 56 21.12 3.74 3.58
C ARG A 56 21.36 2.38 2.92
N VAL A 57 20.49 1.39 3.20
CA VAL A 57 20.56 0.07 2.56
C VAL A 57 20.47 0.19 1.03
N TRP A 58 19.46 0.91 0.52
CA TRP A 58 19.26 1.10 -0.91
C TRP A 58 20.48 1.75 -1.59
N ASN A 59 21.05 2.77 -0.96
CA ASN A 59 22.20 3.50 -1.48
C ASN A 59 23.51 2.70 -1.49
N GLN A 60 23.62 1.63 -0.69
CA GLN A 60 24.80 0.74 -0.69
C GLN A 60 24.79 -0.28 -1.82
N TRP A 61 23.63 -0.58 -2.42
CA TRP A 61 23.53 -1.53 -3.51
C TRP A 61 24.07 -0.97 -4.82
N ASP A 62 24.72 -1.84 -5.61
CA ASP A 62 25.11 -1.56 -6.99
C ASP A 62 23.89 -1.49 -7.93
N SER A 63 24.14 -1.06 -9.18
CA SER A 63 23.11 -0.96 -10.22
C SER A 63 22.42 -2.30 -10.49
N ASP A 64 23.17 -3.39 -10.43
CA ASP A 64 22.67 -4.72 -10.79
C ASP A 64 21.70 -5.23 -9.74
N THR A 65 22.04 -5.10 -8.45
CA THR A 65 21.18 -5.46 -7.33
C THR A 65 19.91 -4.61 -7.32
N ARG A 66 20.02 -3.29 -7.58
CA ARG A 66 18.85 -2.41 -7.72
C ARG A 66 18.00 -2.80 -8.93
N GLY A 67 18.62 -3.16 -10.05
CA GLY A 67 17.94 -3.66 -11.24
C GLY A 67 17.16 -4.95 -10.98
N ILE A 68 17.73 -5.90 -10.22
CA ILE A 68 17.04 -7.12 -9.78
C ILE A 68 15.84 -6.77 -8.89
N PHE A 69 16.01 -5.82 -7.97
CA PHE A 69 14.91 -5.36 -7.12
C PHE A 69 13.78 -4.75 -7.95
N THR A 70 14.09 -3.76 -8.79
CA THR A 70 13.11 -3.06 -9.63
C THR A 70 12.42 -4.02 -10.59
N GLY A 71 13.16 -4.93 -11.22
CA GLY A 71 12.58 -5.95 -12.08
C GLY A 71 11.57 -6.83 -11.36
N ARG A 72 11.72 -7.09 -10.05
CA ARG A 72 10.80 -7.93 -9.26
C ARG A 72 9.64 -7.19 -8.61
N TYR A 73 9.92 -6.01 -8.09
CA TYR A 73 9.01 -5.29 -7.20
C TYR A 73 8.61 -3.92 -7.72
N GLY A 74 9.02 -3.58 -8.94
CA GLY A 74 8.80 -2.27 -9.55
C GLY A 74 9.51 -1.17 -8.78
N ASP A 75 8.90 0.00 -8.83
CA ASP A 75 9.44 1.25 -8.32
C ASP A 75 9.12 1.50 -6.84
N ILE A 76 8.70 0.47 -6.07
CA ILE A 76 8.36 0.59 -4.64
C ILE A 76 9.53 1.12 -3.78
N ALA A 77 10.78 0.98 -4.24
CA ALA A 77 11.94 1.54 -3.55
C ALA A 77 11.92 3.07 -3.54
N HIS A 78 11.35 3.74 -4.55
CA HIS A 78 11.26 5.20 -4.59
C HIS A 78 10.44 5.75 -3.42
N LEU A 79 9.47 4.98 -2.92
CA LEU A 79 8.65 5.35 -1.77
C LEU A 79 9.49 5.66 -0.52
N ILE A 80 10.68 5.07 -0.36
CA ILE A 80 11.50 5.34 0.84
C ILE A 80 12.12 6.75 0.84
N THR A 81 12.08 7.45 -0.29
CA THR A 81 12.66 8.80 -0.48
C THR A 81 11.61 9.91 -0.52
N ILE A 82 10.34 9.57 -0.70
CA ILE A 82 9.25 10.52 -0.78
C ILE A 82 9.01 11.12 0.60
N ARG A 83 9.04 12.46 0.67
CA ARG A 83 8.68 13.20 1.88
C ARG A 83 7.17 13.29 1.97
N VAL A 84 6.63 12.94 3.13
CA VAL A 84 5.20 13.06 3.40
C VAL A 84 4.93 14.39 4.06
N ASP A 85 4.07 15.19 3.44
CA ASP A 85 3.52 16.39 4.04
C ASP A 85 2.33 15.99 4.92
N GLU A 86 2.52 16.09 6.25
CA GLU A 86 1.49 15.71 7.21
C GLU A 86 0.26 16.63 7.13
N GLN A 87 0.47 17.92 6.83
CA GLN A 87 -0.59 18.91 6.70
C GLN A 87 -1.43 18.64 5.45
N LEU A 88 -0.79 18.27 4.33
CA LEU A 88 -1.48 17.86 3.12
C LEU A 88 -2.39 16.65 3.38
N ILE A 89 -1.87 15.60 4.02
CA ILE A 89 -2.67 14.40 4.33
C ILE A 89 -3.83 14.74 5.26
N GLN A 90 -3.60 15.56 6.29
CA GLN A 90 -4.67 16.03 7.17
C GLN A 90 -5.75 16.83 6.41
N ALA A 91 -5.35 17.66 5.45
CA ALA A 91 -6.28 18.40 4.60
C ALA A 91 -7.06 17.46 3.68
N MET A 92 -6.39 16.54 2.99
CA MET A 92 -7.02 15.55 2.09
C MET A 92 -8.07 14.73 2.81
N VAL A 93 -7.79 14.25 4.02
CA VAL A 93 -8.78 13.47 4.79
C VAL A 93 -10.08 14.24 4.98
N ARG A 94 -10.07 15.57 5.14
CA ARG A 94 -11.32 16.35 5.34
C ARG A 94 -12.24 16.29 4.13
N PHE A 95 -11.68 16.20 2.94
CA PHE A 95 -12.41 16.10 1.68
C PHE A 95 -12.77 14.66 1.31
N TRP A 96 -12.27 13.65 2.04
CA TRP A 96 -12.65 12.27 1.77
C TRP A 96 -14.12 12.02 2.15
N ASP A 97 -14.91 11.57 1.19
CA ASP A 97 -16.25 11.06 1.40
C ASP A 97 -16.19 9.52 1.51
N PRO A 98 -16.45 8.95 2.70
CA PRO A 98 -16.34 7.52 2.91
C PRO A 98 -17.55 6.73 2.40
N ALA A 99 -18.63 7.39 1.98
CA ALA A 99 -19.78 6.76 1.34
C ALA A 99 -19.56 6.60 -0.16
N TYR A 100 -19.01 7.62 -0.83
CA TYR A 100 -18.65 7.53 -2.26
C TYR A 100 -17.24 6.98 -2.52
N GLN A 101 -16.36 6.92 -1.50
CA GLN A 101 -14.96 6.50 -1.64
C GLN A 101 -14.16 7.38 -2.63
N CYS A 102 -14.38 8.69 -2.56
CA CYS A 102 -13.67 9.70 -3.32
C CYS A 102 -13.42 10.94 -2.46
N PHE A 103 -12.54 11.83 -2.92
CA PHE A 103 -12.42 13.18 -2.44
C PHE A 103 -13.45 14.06 -3.14
N THR A 104 -14.21 14.85 -2.38
CA THR A 104 -15.25 15.75 -2.90
C THR A 104 -14.81 17.20 -2.73
N PHE A 105 -14.73 17.93 -3.84
CA PHE A 105 -14.35 19.33 -3.91
C PHE A 105 -15.46 20.15 -4.57
N ASN A 106 -16.48 20.51 -3.78
CA ASN A 106 -17.69 21.18 -4.26
C ASN A 106 -18.41 20.36 -5.36
N GLN A 107 -18.10 20.61 -6.62
CA GLN A 107 -18.73 19.99 -7.79
C GLN A 107 -17.83 18.94 -8.47
N GLU A 108 -16.60 18.77 -7.98
CA GLU A 108 -15.62 17.88 -8.59
C GLU A 108 -15.27 16.74 -7.63
N ASP A 109 -15.25 15.52 -8.16
CA ASP A 109 -14.85 14.32 -7.42
C ASP A 109 -13.52 13.79 -7.94
N MET A 110 -12.64 13.41 -7.03
CA MET A 110 -11.34 12.81 -7.35
C MET A 110 -11.18 11.51 -6.59
N THR A 111 -10.77 10.43 -7.24
CA THR A 111 -10.55 9.14 -6.57
C THR A 111 -9.24 8.51 -7.05
N PRO A 112 -8.40 8.01 -6.14
CA PRO A 112 -7.23 7.23 -6.54
C PRO A 112 -7.65 5.95 -7.26
N THR A 113 -7.01 5.64 -8.39
CA THR A 113 -7.37 4.52 -9.27
C THR A 113 -6.33 3.41 -9.27
N ILE A 114 -6.72 2.24 -9.77
CA ILE A 114 -5.80 1.11 -9.96
C ILE A 114 -4.72 1.50 -10.99
N GLU A 115 -5.10 2.20 -12.04
CA GLU A 115 -4.24 2.64 -13.13
C GLU A 115 -3.16 3.62 -12.63
N GLU A 116 -3.54 4.60 -11.80
CA GLU A 116 -2.58 5.53 -11.18
C GLU A 116 -1.59 4.79 -10.27
N TYR A 117 -2.08 3.91 -9.40
CA TYR A 117 -1.20 3.15 -8.50
C TYR A 117 -0.30 2.18 -9.28
N ALA A 118 -0.80 1.57 -10.35
CA ALA A 118 0.01 0.75 -11.23
C ALA A 118 1.09 1.57 -11.95
N ALA A 119 0.76 2.77 -12.43
CA ALA A 119 1.70 3.68 -13.07
C ALA A 119 2.78 4.20 -12.12
N LEU A 120 2.42 4.47 -10.86
CA LEU A 120 3.36 4.92 -9.81
C LEU A 120 4.30 3.80 -9.35
N LEU A 121 3.78 2.58 -9.23
CA LEU A 121 4.53 1.45 -8.67
C LEU A 121 5.27 0.63 -9.74
N ARG A 122 4.86 0.68 -11.02
CA ARG A 122 5.50 0.02 -12.17
C ARG A 122 5.90 -1.44 -11.91
N ILE A 123 4.93 -2.22 -11.43
CA ILE A 123 5.15 -3.63 -11.06
C ILE A 123 4.73 -4.52 -12.23
N ASP A 124 5.70 -4.89 -13.06
CA ASP A 124 5.43 -5.64 -14.30
C ASP A 124 5.27 -7.15 -14.08
N ASN A 125 5.82 -7.69 -12.98
CA ASN A 125 5.80 -9.13 -12.65
C ASN A 125 4.51 -9.59 -11.95
N VAL A 126 3.35 -9.19 -12.48
CA VAL A 126 2.03 -9.54 -11.93
C VAL A 126 1.21 -10.37 -12.92
N GLN A 127 0.48 -11.37 -12.42
CA GLN A 127 -0.49 -12.11 -13.23
C GLN A 127 -1.77 -11.29 -13.35
N PHE A 128 -2.19 -11.02 -14.59
CA PHE A 128 -3.40 -10.26 -14.86
C PHE A 128 -4.62 -10.91 -14.18
N GLY A 129 -5.45 -10.11 -13.51
CA GLY A 129 -6.65 -10.57 -12.79
C GLY A 129 -6.38 -11.32 -11.48
N LYS A 130 -5.12 -11.57 -11.09
CA LYS A 130 -4.81 -12.28 -9.85
C LYS A 130 -4.67 -11.31 -8.68
N ILE A 131 -5.75 -11.18 -7.92
CA ILE A 131 -5.79 -10.36 -6.70
C ILE A 131 -5.38 -11.14 -5.46
N TYR A 132 -4.99 -10.42 -4.41
CA TYR A 132 -4.74 -11.03 -3.11
C TYR A 132 -6.06 -11.55 -2.52
N VAL A 133 -6.04 -12.84 -2.15
CA VAL A 133 -7.07 -13.46 -1.34
C VAL A 133 -6.36 -14.15 -0.19
N LYS A 134 -6.82 -13.89 1.03
CA LYS A 134 -6.26 -14.50 2.24
C LYS A 134 -6.44 -16.02 2.17
N GLU A 135 -5.36 -16.77 2.32
CA GLU A 135 -5.42 -18.23 2.31
C GLU A 135 -6.18 -18.76 3.54
N PRO A 136 -7.00 -19.82 3.38
CA PRO A 136 -7.73 -20.43 4.49
C PRO A 136 -6.82 -21.12 5.52
N LYS A 137 -5.68 -21.66 5.07
CA LYS A 137 -4.72 -22.41 5.90
C LYS A 137 -3.29 -22.00 5.56
N PRO A 138 -2.90 -20.76 5.85
CA PRO A 138 -1.56 -20.31 5.52
C PRO A 138 -0.53 -21.01 6.43
N LEU A 139 0.72 -21.13 5.98
CA LEU A 139 1.83 -21.60 6.83
C LEU A 139 1.85 -20.82 8.16
N THR A 140 2.34 -21.43 9.23
CA THR A 140 2.50 -20.70 10.50
C THR A 140 3.47 -19.54 10.29
N PHE A 141 3.27 -18.43 11.01
CA PHE A 141 4.12 -17.25 10.88
C PHE A 141 5.60 -17.59 11.06
N ARG A 142 5.90 -18.42 12.07
CA ARG A 142 7.24 -18.94 12.34
C ARG A 142 7.85 -19.63 11.12
N LYS A 143 7.13 -20.56 10.48
CA LYS A 143 7.62 -21.28 9.30
C LYS A 143 7.89 -20.34 8.11
N LYS A 144 7.03 -19.33 7.91
CA LYS A 144 7.26 -18.31 6.86
C LYS A 144 8.53 -17.51 7.13
N LEU A 145 8.70 -17.07 8.39
CA LEU A 145 9.85 -16.29 8.81
C LEU A 145 11.16 -17.08 8.64
N VAL A 146 11.20 -18.32 9.13
CA VAL A 146 12.34 -19.24 8.94
C VAL A 146 12.66 -19.41 7.44
N ARG A 147 11.66 -19.68 6.60
CA ARG A 147 11.87 -19.87 5.16
C ARG A 147 12.36 -18.62 4.43
N LEU A 148 11.94 -17.43 4.86
CA LEU A 148 12.35 -16.16 4.24
C LEU A 148 13.72 -15.69 4.68
N THR A 149 14.13 -16.03 5.90
CA THR A 149 15.36 -15.52 6.53
C THR A 149 16.49 -16.55 6.64
N ASP A 150 16.21 -17.84 6.40
CA ASP A 150 17.07 -18.99 6.67
C ASP A 150 17.53 -19.11 8.15
N MET A 151 16.80 -18.48 9.07
CA MET A 151 17.09 -18.53 10.50
C MET A 151 16.46 -19.76 11.17
N THR A 152 16.90 -20.09 12.38
CA THR A 152 16.37 -21.23 13.14
C THR A 152 14.97 -20.96 13.69
N ASP A 153 14.16 -22.01 13.94
CA ASP A 153 12.87 -21.89 14.63
C ASP A 153 13.02 -21.18 16.00
N ALA A 154 14.09 -21.47 16.73
CA ALA A 154 14.36 -20.85 18.03
C ALA A 154 14.63 -19.33 17.91
N TRP A 155 15.36 -18.91 16.88
CA TRP A 155 15.52 -17.49 16.58
C TRP A 155 14.18 -16.86 16.22
N ALA A 156 13.39 -17.50 15.36
CA ALA A 156 12.11 -16.98 14.92
C ALA A 156 11.14 -16.77 16.09
N GLU A 157 11.03 -17.75 17.00
CA GLU A 157 10.21 -17.65 18.21
C GLU A 157 10.62 -16.47 19.10
N LYS A 158 11.93 -16.21 19.22
CA LYS A 158 12.47 -15.08 19.99
C LYS A 158 12.15 -13.72 19.36
N GLN A 159 12.09 -13.63 18.03
CA GLN A 159 11.86 -12.37 17.33
C GLN A 159 10.38 -12.01 17.19
N ILE A 160 9.48 -13.00 17.20
CA ILE A 160 8.04 -12.79 17.13
C ILE A 160 7.56 -12.14 18.43
N LYS A 161 6.93 -10.97 18.31
CA LYS A 161 6.41 -10.20 19.43
C LYS A 161 4.94 -9.87 19.22
N LYS A 162 4.19 -9.77 20.32
CA LYS A 162 2.84 -9.21 20.32
C LYS A 162 2.92 -7.75 20.77
N LYS A 163 2.47 -6.81 19.92
CA LYS A 163 2.45 -5.37 20.20
C LYS A 163 1.11 -4.81 19.78
N ASN A 164 0.40 -4.17 20.71
CA ASN A 164 -0.96 -3.65 20.49
C ASN A 164 -1.90 -4.69 19.87
N GLU A 165 -1.90 -5.90 20.42
CA GLU A 165 -2.67 -7.07 19.94
C GLU A 165 -2.21 -7.66 18.59
N THR A 166 -1.32 -6.98 17.87
CA THR A 166 -0.76 -7.44 16.59
C THR A 166 0.49 -8.30 16.79
N VAL A 167 0.54 -9.45 16.13
CA VAL A 167 1.74 -10.30 16.07
C VAL A 167 2.65 -9.79 14.95
N CYS A 168 3.89 -9.46 15.29
CA CYS A 168 4.83 -8.79 14.40
C CYS A 168 6.29 -9.12 14.73
N ILE A 169 7.20 -8.70 13.84
CA ILE A 169 8.65 -8.76 14.04
C ILE A 169 9.24 -7.35 13.92
N PRO A 170 10.17 -6.92 14.80
CA PRO A 170 10.83 -5.64 14.63
C PRO A 170 11.75 -5.63 13.40
N TRP A 171 11.76 -4.51 12.66
CA TRP A 171 12.67 -4.32 11.53
C TRP A 171 14.14 -4.54 11.91
N SER A 172 14.54 -4.07 13.09
CA SER A 172 15.90 -4.24 13.61
C SER A 172 16.36 -5.71 13.62
N SER A 173 15.44 -6.66 13.76
CA SER A 173 15.74 -8.09 13.76
C SER A 173 16.07 -8.63 12.36
N LEU A 174 15.59 -8.00 11.29
CA LEU A 174 15.85 -8.40 9.90
C LEU A 174 16.98 -7.60 9.25
N ARG A 175 17.45 -6.52 9.90
CA ARG A 175 18.42 -5.58 9.33
C ARG A 175 19.70 -6.26 8.85
N GLU A 176 20.29 -7.14 9.66
CA GLU A 176 21.52 -7.84 9.30
C GLU A 176 21.30 -8.80 8.12
N SER A 177 20.17 -9.51 8.09
CA SER A 177 19.78 -10.36 6.96
C SER A 177 19.54 -9.57 5.68
N VAL A 178 19.13 -8.31 5.76
CA VAL A 178 19.00 -7.45 4.57
C VAL A 178 20.34 -6.88 4.12
N LEU A 179 21.30 -6.68 5.02
CA LEU A 179 22.61 -6.13 4.66
C LEU A 179 23.56 -7.21 4.12
N SER A 180 23.62 -8.34 4.81
CA SER A 180 24.75 -9.27 4.72
C SER A 180 24.38 -10.67 4.22
N HIS A 181 23.13 -10.91 3.80
CA HIS A 181 22.72 -12.23 3.32
C HIS A 181 23.49 -12.61 2.03
N PRO A 182 24.12 -13.80 1.98
CA PRO A 182 24.99 -14.19 0.85
C PRO A 182 24.23 -14.37 -0.45
N ASP A 183 22.98 -14.83 -0.39
CA ASP A 183 22.06 -14.88 -1.53
C ASP A 183 21.43 -13.50 -1.79
N ILE A 184 21.80 -12.90 -2.93
CA ILE A 184 21.31 -11.59 -3.39
C ILE A 184 19.78 -11.59 -3.56
N LEU A 185 19.18 -12.68 -4.01
CA LEU A 185 17.74 -12.76 -4.22
C LEU A 185 17.00 -12.74 -2.89
N LYS A 186 17.51 -13.44 -1.87
CA LYS A 186 16.94 -13.38 -0.52
C LYS A 186 17.09 -12.00 0.09
N ARG A 187 18.25 -11.35 -0.13
CA ARG A 187 18.49 -9.97 0.29
C ARG A 187 17.45 -9.00 -0.29
N VAL A 188 17.25 -9.06 -1.61
CA VAL A 188 16.25 -8.27 -2.35
C VAL A 188 14.83 -8.55 -1.86
N ASN A 189 14.47 -9.82 -1.67
CA ASN A 189 13.14 -10.21 -1.18
C ASN A 189 12.89 -9.71 0.26
N LEU A 190 13.88 -9.82 1.15
CA LEU A 190 13.76 -9.33 2.52
C LEU A 190 13.62 -7.81 2.57
N PHE A 191 14.37 -7.07 1.74
CA PHE A 191 14.23 -5.61 1.67
C PHE A 191 12.84 -5.20 1.15
N ALA A 192 12.32 -5.90 0.14
CA ALA A 192 10.97 -5.63 -0.37
C ALA A 192 9.91 -5.90 0.71
N LEU A 193 10.00 -7.01 1.44
CA LEU A 193 9.13 -7.31 2.58
C LEU A 193 9.13 -6.19 3.62
N VAL A 194 10.29 -5.59 3.87
CA VAL A 194 10.45 -4.48 4.81
C VAL A 194 9.79 -3.21 4.30
N ILE A 195 9.93 -2.88 3.01
CA ILE A 195 9.21 -1.76 2.39
C ILE A 195 7.69 -2.00 2.48
N TYR A 196 7.23 -3.21 2.17
CA TYR A 196 5.82 -3.57 2.32
C TYR A 196 5.33 -3.40 3.76
N GLY A 197 6.13 -3.80 4.75
CA GLY A 197 5.74 -3.73 6.15
C GLY A 197 5.86 -2.36 6.82
N LEU A 198 6.84 -1.55 6.41
CA LEU A 198 7.14 -0.27 7.07
C LEU A 198 6.63 0.95 6.30
N VAL A 199 6.37 0.82 5.01
CA VAL A 199 5.96 1.95 4.16
C VAL A 199 4.55 1.71 3.63
N ILE A 200 4.27 0.53 3.08
CA ILE A 200 3.01 0.26 2.39
C ILE A 200 1.88 -0.13 3.37
N PHE A 201 2.16 -1.04 4.30
CA PHE A 201 1.23 -1.52 5.33
C PHE A 201 1.74 -1.26 6.77
N PRO A 202 2.01 0.00 7.16
CA PRO A 202 2.70 0.35 8.42
C PRO A 202 1.78 0.27 9.66
N ARG A 203 1.28 -0.93 9.99
CA ARG A 203 0.35 -1.13 11.11
C ARG A 203 0.95 -0.77 12.47
N VAL A 204 2.19 -1.18 12.71
CA VAL A 204 2.91 -0.96 13.97
C VAL A 204 4.28 -0.35 13.68
N LEU A 205 4.54 0.84 14.21
CA LEU A 205 5.81 1.54 13.96
C LEU A 205 7.02 0.68 14.37
N GLY A 206 7.98 0.56 13.46
CA GLY A 206 9.22 -0.19 13.53
C GLY A 206 9.07 -1.70 13.36
N HIS A 207 7.86 -2.18 13.04
CA HIS A 207 7.55 -3.62 13.04
C HIS A 207 6.79 -4.03 11.77
N ILE A 208 7.00 -5.26 11.34
CA ILE A 208 6.34 -5.88 10.20
C ILE A 208 5.33 -6.90 10.74
N GLU A 209 4.05 -6.71 10.41
CA GLU A 209 2.95 -7.56 10.85
C GLU A 209 2.91 -8.90 10.09
N VAL A 210 2.44 -9.97 10.75
CA VAL A 210 2.24 -11.29 10.15
C VAL A 210 1.42 -11.25 8.84
N ALA A 211 0.38 -10.42 8.75
CA ALA A 211 -0.44 -10.27 7.55
C ALA A 211 0.37 -9.80 6.34
N VAL A 212 1.43 -9.02 6.55
CA VAL A 212 2.34 -8.59 5.48
C VAL A 212 3.16 -9.77 4.96
N PHE A 213 3.58 -10.69 5.83
CA PHE A 213 4.24 -11.93 5.40
C PHE A 213 3.30 -12.81 4.58
N ASP A 214 2.05 -12.94 5.00
CA ASP A 214 1.03 -13.70 4.29
C ASP A 214 0.79 -13.14 2.89
N PHE A 215 0.65 -11.81 2.80
CA PHE A 215 0.56 -11.09 1.55
C PHE A 215 1.80 -11.26 0.68
N PHE A 216 3.00 -11.11 1.25
CA PHE A 216 4.27 -11.19 0.52
C PHE A 216 4.53 -12.57 -0.09
N GLU A 217 4.09 -13.65 0.57
CA GLU A 217 4.14 -14.98 -0.01
C GLU A 217 3.30 -15.12 -1.28
N ARG A 218 2.14 -14.44 -1.32
CA ARG A 218 1.28 -14.39 -2.49
C ARG A 218 1.88 -13.51 -3.60
N LEU A 219 2.57 -12.43 -3.25
CA LEU A 219 3.30 -11.61 -4.22
C LEU A 219 4.35 -12.41 -4.98
N LYS A 220 5.12 -13.24 -4.29
CA LYS A 220 6.09 -14.14 -4.93
C LYS A 220 5.44 -15.16 -5.89
N GLN A 221 4.13 -15.37 -5.79
CA GLN A 221 3.33 -16.20 -6.70
C GLN A 221 2.66 -15.41 -7.82
N GLY A 222 3.06 -14.15 -8.04
CA GLY A 222 2.55 -13.27 -9.10
C GLY A 222 1.21 -12.60 -8.79
N VAL A 223 0.81 -12.51 -7.52
CA VAL A 223 -0.36 -11.67 -7.15
C VAL A 223 -0.04 -10.21 -7.42
N ASN A 224 -1.01 -9.49 -8.01
CA ASN A 224 -0.90 -8.04 -8.17
C ASN A 224 -1.12 -7.34 -6.80
N PRO A 225 -0.12 -6.62 -6.27
CA PRO A 225 -0.27 -5.89 -5.01
C PRO A 225 -1.17 -4.65 -5.12
N VAL A 226 -1.26 -4.04 -6.31
CA VAL A 226 -1.88 -2.72 -6.52
C VAL A 226 -3.29 -2.63 -5.93
N PRO A 227 -4.23 -3.57 -6.20
CA PRO A 227 -5.57 -3.51 -5.62
C PRO A 227 -5.57 -3.55 -4.10
N THR A 228 -4.65 -4.29 -3.47
CA THR A 228 -4.56 -4.38 -2.00
C THR A 228 -4.00 -3.10 -1.40
N ILE A 229 -3.03 -2.47 -2.06
CA ILE A 229 -2.46 -1.18 -1.61
C ILE A 229 -3.52 -0.07 -1.72
N LEU A 230 -4.25 -0.04 -2.82
CA LEU A 230 -5.35 0.92 -3.03
C LEU A 230 -6.46 0.71 -1.99
N ALA A 231 -6.86 -0.54 -1.75
CA ALA A 231 -7.86 -0.87 -0.74
C ALA A 231 -7.44 -0.43 0.67
N GLU A 232 -6.16 -0.59 1.04
CA GLU A 232 -5.65 -0.10 2.32
C GLU A 232 -5.71 1.43 2.43
N THR A 233 -5.43 2.14 1.34
CA THR A 233 -5.56 3.60 1.25
C THR A 233 -7.01 4.02 1.52
N PHE A 234 -7.97 3.43 0.82
CA PHE A 234 -9.40 3.72 0.98
C PHE A 234 -9.88 3.40 2.38
N ARG A 235 -9.46 2.25 2.92
CA ARG A 235 -9.78 1.82 4.28
C ARG A 235 -9.26 2.84 5.29
N SER A 236 -8.06 3.37 5.10
CA SER A 236 -7.44 4.29 6.05
C SER A 236 -7.97 5.70 5.97
N LEU A 237 -8.22 6.24 4.77
CA LEU A 237 -8.93 7.51 4.58
C LEU A 237 -10.32 7.44 5.21
N SER A 238 -11.08 6.38 4.92
CA SER A 238 -12.42 6.19 5.45
C SER A 238 -12.44 6.07 6.98
N THR A 239 -11.47 5.34 7.54
CA THR A 239 -11.33 5.21 9.01
C THR A 239 -11.03 6.56 9.63
N CYS A 240 -10.05 7.29 9.09
CA CYS A 240 -9.64 8.60 9.58
C CYS A 240 -10.79 9.61 9.51
N ARG A 241 -11.56 9.61 8.40
CA ARG A 241 -12.70 10.52 8.23
C ARG A 241 -13.85 10.18 9.18
N ARG A 242 -14.26 8.92 9.27
CA ARG A 242 -15.40 8.48 10.11
C ARG A 242 -15.13 8.71 11.59
N VAL A 243 -13.91 8.42 12.05
CA VAL A 243 -13.54 8.55 13.46
C VAL A 243 -13.15 9.99 13.82
N GLY A 244 -12.66 10.77 12.85
CA GLY A 244 -12.19 12.16 13.05
C GLY A 244 -10.90 12.27 13.86
N LYS A 245 -10.31 11.16 14.30
CA LYS A 245 -9.07 11.07 15.07
C LYS A 245 -8.37 9.74 14.84
N GLY A 246 -7.12 9.64 15.29
CA GLY A 246 -6.31 8.43 15.18
C GLY A 246 -5.15 8.60 14.21
N ARG A 247 -4.55 7.49 13.79
CA ARG A 247 -3.39 7.49 12.88
C ARG A 247 -3.77 7.00 11.50
N PHE A 248 -3.28 7.65 10.45
CA PHE A 248 -3.35 7.12 9.09
C PHE A 248 -2.49 5.85 8.98
N ILE A 249 -3.07 4.74 8.52
CA ILE A 249 -2.39 3.43 8.42
C ILE A 249 -2.34 3.00 6.95
N GLY A 250 -1.33 3.42 6.22
CA GLY A 250 -1.17 3.07 4.81
C GLY A 250 0.04 3.78 4.23
N CYS A 251 0.22 3.65 2.92
CA CYS A 251 1.29 4.32 2.21
C CYS A 251 0.96 5.80 1.96
N ALA A 252 1.28 6.68 2.91
CA ALA A 252 1.02 8.11 2.72
C ALA A 252 1.86 8.71 1.57
N GLN A 253 2.99 8.09 1.23
CA GLN A 253 3.84 8.46 0.10
C GLN A 253 3.08 8.44 -1.22
N LEU A 254 2.18 7.48 -1.44
CA LEU A 254 1.35 7.39 -2.65
C LEU A 254 0.29 8.50 -2.76
N LEU A 255 0.13 9.31 -1.72
CA LEU A 255 -0.72 10.50 -1.71
C LEU A 255 0.10 11.80 -1.80
N ASN A 256 1.43 11.71 -1.97
CA ASN A 256 2.39 12.83 -2.03
C ASN A 256 3.29 12.78 -3.29
N VAL A 257 2.89 12.01 -4.30
CA VAL A 257 3.61 11.83 -5.58
C VAL A 257 3.10 12.77 -6.66
#